data_AF-A0A1F2W9Y9-F1
#
_entry.id   AF-A0A1F2W9Y9-F1
#
_cell.length_a   1.000
_cell.length_b   1.000
_cell.length_c   1.000
_cell.angle_alpha   90.00
_cell.angle_beta   90.00
_cell.angle_gamma   90.00
#
_symmetry.space_group_name_H-M   'P 1'
#
loop_
_entity.id
_entity.type
_entity.pdbx_description
1 polymer ?
#
loop_
_entity_poly.entity_id
_entity_poly.type
_entity_poly.pdbx_seq_one_letter_code
_entity_poly.pdbx_strand_id
1 'polypeptide(L)'
;MINLKKMSKIIKKFLYFKKEKKGNITILILIMGMAVILLTTAMVGYIFRDIGFTELDKDKLRALNFAEAGISNMYSNIDQYNKGFIQHIPDDDPEETFGYTRDVYSEGNPDPEGSFTIEYEAYFVGGSYLIDGYEITSKGIDIGSGAERAVKVNTVYMDIYDFIYSGEAMGSGQIAGQTTISGPFFVAGNFGLLTGNSNFIGGPLFVMGDIEITGSCSIGEPSNPIVLFLGGKMNGSIFDPNNPPGGVYVSEYYDSVIEIIMPIIDDNYINSVVASGALVINGNLSINEYDEGGITVNDLPPPSEVDDYLWYNGSGILEINGNIVVYGDITIGGHMETIRYSGKANLVSTGNIIIDSQLIPNGFIDFPEDDLIALISKNNIDLFLTNEFGGTYNDPGVAAMLIAGNKTETSTNTFIRGSSISNALVLGQNTQIYYEEGIGKVLVTGVPGFNGKIFVLNWQEIIVE
;
A
#
# COMPACT_ATOMS: atom_id res chain seq x y z
N MET A 1 27.35 -42.24 18.50
CA MET A 1 27.57 -43.29 17.48
C MET A 1 28.03 -44.57 18.17
N ILE A 2 27.16 -45.57 18.34
CA ILE A 2 27.47 -46.81 19.08
C ILE A 2 28.31 -47.74 18.20
N ASN A 3 29.49 -48.14 18.69
CA ASN A 3 30.44 -48.97 17.95
C ASN A 3 29.95 -50.44 17.86
N LEU A 4 29.29 -50.77 16.75
CA LEU A 4 28.70 -52.08 16.46
C LEU A 4 29.70 -53.26 16.58
N LYS A 5 31.01 -53.04 16.36
CA LYS A 5 32.04 -54.07 16.54
C LYS A 5 32.26 -54.44 18.02
N LYS A 6 32.08 -53.50 18.95
CA LYS A 6 32.16 -53.77 20.40
C LYS A 6 30.94 -54.57 20.87
N MET A 7 29.75 -54.26 20.36
CA MET A 7 28.50 -54.96 20.70
C MET A 7 28.53 -56.44 20.26
N SER A 8 29.02 -56.73 19.06
CA SER A 8 29.19 -58.11 18.55
C SER A 8 30.09 -58.98 19.44
N LYS A 9 31.18 -58.41 19.99
CA LYS A 9 32.12 -59.12 20.86
C LYS A 9 31.51 -59.46 22.22
N ILE A 10 30.63 -58.59 22.74
CA ILE A 10 29.89 -58.79 23.99
C ILE A 10 28.85 -59.90 23.81
N ILE A 11 28.09 -59.88 22.71
CA ILE A 11 27.08 -60.91 22.39
C ILE A 11 27.72 -62.30 22.24
N LYS A 12 28.89 -62.41 21.60
CA LYS A 12 29.61 -63.69 21.47
C LYS A 12 30.11 -64.24 22.81
N LYS A 13 30.59 -63.40 23.73
CA LYS A 13 30.96 -63.83 25.09
C LYS A 13 29.74 -64.26 25.90
N PHE A 14 28.60 -63.61 25.70
CA PHE A 14 27.36 -63.93 26.39
C PHE A 14 26.80 -65.31 26.00
N LEU A 15 26.92 -65.69 24.72
CA LEU A 15 26.48 -67.01 24.23
C LEU A 15 27.33 -68.17 24.75
N TYR A 16 28.59 -67.93 25.14
CA TYR A 16 29.49 -68.96 25.65
C TYR A 16 29.11 -69.44 27.07
N PHE A 17 28.43 -68.62 27.87
CA PHE A 17 28.04 -68.96 29.25
C PHE A 17 26.84 -69.92 29.35
N LYS A 18 26.24 -70.35 28.23
CA LYS A 18 24.99 -71.14 28.22
C LYS A 18 25.14 -72.63 28.62
N LYS A 19 26.34 -73.12 28.93
CA LYS A 19 26.59 -74.56 29.10
C LYS A 19 26.47 -75.13 30.53
N GLU A 20 26.35 -74.31 31.58
CA GLU A 20 26.06 -74.81 32.94
C GLU A 20 24.68 -74.34 33.43
N LYS A 21 23.75 -75.30 33.48
CA LYS A 21 22.32 -75.10 33.72
C LYS A 21 22.02 -75.19 35.22
N LYS A 22 21.90 -74.04 35.89
CA LYS A 22 20.87 -73.72 36.91
C LYS A 22 21.11 -72.38 37.63
N GLY A 23 22.34 -71.88 37.74
CA GLY A 23 22.65 -70.55 38.30
C GLY A 23 22.53 -69.37 37.32
N ASN A 24 22.66 -69.64 36.03
CA ASN A 24 22.73 -68.59 34.99
C ASN A 24 21.40 -67.91 34.66
N ILE A 25 20.27 -68.56 34.94
CA ILE A 25 18.94 -67.98 34.67
C ILE A 25 18.67 -66.83 35.65
N THR A 26 18.98 -67.02 36.94
CA THR A 26 18.77 -66.00 37.98
C THR A 26 19.61 -64.75 37.73
N ILE A 27 20.88 -64.93 37.33
CA ILE A 27 21.77 -63.80 36.99
C ILE A 27 21.26 -63.04 35.76
N LEU A 28 20.77 -63.76 34.75
CA LEU A 28 20.23 -63.15 33.53
C LEU A 28 18.94 -62.36 33.82
N ILE A 29 18.05 -62.89 34.66
CA ILE A 29 16.85 -62.18 35.12
C ILE A 29 17.23 -60.93 35.91
N LEU A 30 18.25 -61.01 36.78
CA LEU A 30 18.72 -59.85 37.55
C LEU A 30 19.29 -58.74 36.65
N ILE A 31 20.13 -59.09 35.68
CA ILE A 31 20.69 -58.14 34.71
C ILE A 31 19.58 -57.51 33.86
N MET A 32 18.62 -58.31 33.42
CA MET A 32 17.49 -57.82 32.62
C MET A 32 16.58 -56.91 33.45
N GLY A 33 16.32 -57.25 34.72
CA GLY A 33 15.59 -56.42 35.67
C GLY A 33 16.28 -55.08 35.94
N MET A 34 17.61 -55.09 36.17
CA MET A 34 18.40 -53.86 36.33
C MET A 34 18.38 -52.99 35.06
N ALA A 35 18.48 -53.59 33.88
CA ALA A 35 18.42 -52.88 32.61
C ALA A 35 17.04 -52.23 32.40
N VAL A 36 15.95 -52.93 32.72
CA VAL A 36 14.59 -52.38 32.66
C VAL A 36 14.44 -51.21 33.61
N ILE A 37 14.88 -51.35 34.88
CA ILE A 37 14.80 -50.27 35.88
C ILE A 37 15.56 -49.03 35.39
N LEU A 38 16.80 -49.19 34.92
CA LEU A 38 17.61 -48.08 34.40
C LEU A 38 16.96 -47.39 33.19
N LEU A 39 16.36 -48.17 32.27
CA LEU A 39 15.64 -47.62 31.12
C LEU A 39 14.40 -46.84 31.56
N THR A 40 13.61 -47.36 32.49
CA THR A 40 12.44 -46.63 33.02
C THR A 40 12.83 -45.35 33.74
N THR A 41 13.89 -45.36 34.56
CA THR A 41 14.34 -44.14 35.27
C THR A 41 14.85 -43.08 34.29
N ALA A 42 15.58 -43.47 33.24
CA ALA A 42 16.03 -42.55 32.21
C ALA A 42 14.86 -41.96 31.40
N MET A 43 13.85 -42.79 31.09
CA MET A 43 12.66 -42.36 30.36
C MET A 43 11.81 -41.38 31.19
N VAL A 44 11.62 -41.65 32.48
CA VAL A 44 10.91 -40.75 33.40
C VAL A 44 11.66 -39.42 33.54
N GLY A 45 13.00 -39.45 33.68
CA GLY A 45 13.81 -38.23 33.71
C GLY A 45 13.73 -37.41 32.42
N TYR A 46 13.62 -38.08 31.26
CA TYR A 46 13.40 -37.42 29.97
C TYR A 46 12.02 -36.76 29.91
N ILE A 47 10.95 -37.46 30.31
CA ILE A 47 9.58 -36.93 30.31
C ILE A 47 9.46 -35.71 31.23
N PHE A 48 10.06 -35.72 32.43
CA PHE A 48 10.04 -34.55 33.32
C PHE A 48 10.79 -33.35 32.74
N ARG A 49 11.90 -33.60 32.05
CA ARG A 49 12.66 -32.54 31.38
C ARG A 49 11.89 -31.97 30.19
N ASP A 50 11.16 -32.80 29.45
CA ASP A 50 10.31 -32.40 28.32
C ASP A 50 9.09 -31.59 28.79
N ILE A 51 8.42 -32.02 29.87
CA ILE A 51 7.34 -31.25 30.52
C ILE A 51 7.84 -29.90 31.01
N GLY A 52 9.02 -29.85 31.65
CA GLY A 52 9.63 -28.60 32.09
C GLY A 52 10.02 -27.68 30.94
N PHE A 53 10.46 -28.22 29.79
CA PHE A 53 10.66 -27.43 28.57
C PHE A 53 9.33 -26.91 28.02
N THR A 54 8.25 -27.69 28.09
CA THR A 54 6.92 -27.32 27.57
C THR A 54 6.24 -26.24 28.41
N GLU A 55 6.39 -26.26 29.74
CA GLU A 55 5.89 -25.18 30.62
C GLU A 55 6.70 -23.88 30.47
N LEU A 56 8.04 -23.99 30.42
CA LEU A 56 8.90 -22.85 30.08
C LEU A 56 8.60 -22.30 28.68
N ASP A 57 8.09 -23.12 27.77
CA ASP A 57 7.61 -22.69 26.45
C ASP A 57 6.26 -22.00 26.56
N LYS A 58 5.33 -22.50 27.38
CA LYS A 58 3.98 -21.94 27.51
C LYS A 58 4.00 -20.49 28.00
N ASP A 59 4.71 -20.21 29.07
CA ASP A 59 4.79 -18.86 29.66
C ASP A 59 5.45 -17.89 28.68
N LYS A 60 6.51 -18.36 28.01
CA LYS A 60 7.20 -17.63 26.95
C LYS A 60 6.35 -17.40 25.71
N LEU A 61 5.48 -18.33 25.34
CA LEU A 61 4.51 -18.18 24.25
C LEU A 61 3.41 -17.20 24.63
N ARG A 62 2.95 -17.19 25.89
CA ARG A 62 1.99 -16.18 26.37
C ARG A 62 2.58 -14.78 26.31
N ALA A 63 3.81 -14.60 26.79
CA ALA A 63 4.52 -13.33 26.67
C ALA A 63 4.70 -12.88 25.20
N LEU A 64 5.01 -13.82 24.29
CA LEU A 64 5.08 -13.54 22.86
C LEU A 64 3.72 -13.10 22.28
N ASN A 65 2.63 -13.78 22.66
CA ASN A 65 1.28 -13.39 22.23
C ASN A 65 0.91 -11.97 22.70
N PHE A 66 1.32 -11.57 23.90
CA PHE A 66 1.11 -10.20 24.38
C PHE A 66 1.95 -9.19 23.58
N ALA A 67 3.19 -9.53 23.20
CA ALA A 67 3.99 -8.71 22.31
C ALA A 67 3.31 -8.54 20.93
N GLU A 68 2.80 -9.61 20.33
CA GLU A 68 2.07 -9.57 19.06
C GLU A 68 0.74 -8.78 19.15
N ALA A 69 0.06 -8.84 20.29
CA ALA A 69 -1.11 -8.00 20.56
C ALA A 69 -0.76 -6.51 20.54
N GLY A 70 0.41 -6.14 21.09
CA GLY A 70 0.93 -4.77 21.01
C GLY A 70 1.19 -4.32 19.57
N ILE A 71 1.84 -5.15 18.74
CA ILE A 71 2.05 -4.86 17.31
C ILE A 71 0.70 -4.63 16.60
N SER A 72 -0.27 -5.51 16.86
CA SER A 72 -1.61 -5.39 16.26
C SER A 72 -2.34 -4.11 16.70
N ASN A 73 -2.19 -3.72 17.98
CA ASN A 73 -2.73 -2.47 18.49
C ASN A 73 -2.09 -1.25 17.81
N MET A 74 -0.77 -1.27 17.65
CA MET A 74 -0.02 -0.21 16.97
C MET A 74 -0.43 -0.05 15.51
N TYR A 75 -0.67 -1.14 14.77
CA TYR A 75 -1.21 -1.06 13.41
C TYR A 75 -2.56 -0.36 13.35
N SER A 76 -3.46 -0.65 14.30
CA SER A 76 -4.74 0.07 14.36
C SER A 76 -4.57 1.55 14.63
N ASN A 77 -3.62 1.94 15.48
CA ASN A 77 -3.33 3.35 15.77
C ASN A 77 -2.73 4.07 14.56
N ILE A 78 -1.79 3.43 13.84
CA ILE A 78 -1.22 3.97 12.60
C ILE A 78 -2.31 4.16 11.54
N ASP A 79 -3.19 3.18 11.35
CA ASP A 79 -4.31 3.28 10.41
C ASP A 79 -5.27 4.42 10.78
N GLN A 80 -5.62 4.55 12.06
CA GLN A 80 -6.47 5.64 12.54
C GLN A 80 -5.83 7.02 12.39
N TYR A 81 -4.53 7.13 12.66
CA TYR A 81 -3.77 8.37 12.51
C TYR A 81 -3.74 8.82 11.05
N ASN A 82 -3.40 7.92 10.13
CA ASN A 82 -3.32 8.24 8.71
C ASN A 82 -4.69 8.53 8.09
N LYS A 83 -5.78 7.98 8.64
CA LYS A 83 -7.16 8.34 8.26
C LYS A 83 -7.66 9.62 8.94
N GLY A 84 -6.86 10.27 9.76
CA GLY A 84 -7.22 11.49 10.48
C GLY A 84 -8.24 11.29 11.62
N PHE A 85 -8.51 10.05 12.04
CA PHE A 85 -9.41 9.78 13.17
C PHE A 85 -8.79 10.16 14.52
N ILE A 86 -7.46 10.10 14.62
CA ILE A 86 -6.70 10.59 15.76
C ILE A 86 -5.64 11.59 15.28
N GLN A 87 -5.39 12.63 16.06
CA GLN A 87 -4.44 13.68 15.69
C GLN A 87 -2.99 13.22 15.83
N HIS A 88 -2.71 12.30 16.75
CA HIS A 88 -1.39 11.76 17.06
C HIS A 88 -1.52 10.27 17.38
N ILE A 89 -0.49 9.49 17.04
CA ILE A 89 -0.35 8.12 17.52
C ILE A 89 -0.18 8.16 19.06
N PRO A 90 -0.81 7.23 19.83
CA PRO A 90 -0.72 7.24 21.28
C PRO A 90 0.71 7.24 21.79
N ASP A 91 0.96 8.10 22.77
CA ASP A 91 2.23 8.25 23.47
C ASP A 91 1.93 8.61 24.92
N ASP A 92 2.52 7.88 25.87
CA ASP A 92 2.36 8.11 27.31
C ASP A 92 3.26 9.27 27.79
N ASP A 93 4.31 9.65 27.06
CA ASP A 93 5.14 10.83 27.33
C ASP A 93 5.66 11.51 26.03
N PRO A 94 4.99 12.57 25.54
CA PRO A 94 5.34 13.24 24.29
C PRO A 94 6.69 13.98 24.32
N GLU A 95 7.35 14.11 25.48
CA GLU A 95 8.60 14.89 25.61
C GLU A 95 9.88 14.06 25.52
N GLU A 96 9.88 12.74 25.78
CA GLU A 96 11.13 11.97 25.88
C GLU A 96 11.18 10.60 25.19
N THR A 97 10.07 9.93 24.83
CA THR A 97 10.13 8.70 24.02
C THR A 97 8.75 8.27 23.52
N PHE A 98 8.61 8.10 22.20
CA PHE A 98 7.38 7.58 21.60
C PHE A 98 7.06 6.16 22.10
N GLY A 99 6.07 6.02 22.97
CA GLY A 99 5.69 4.71 23.48
C GLY A 99 4.53 4.71 24.46
N TYR A 100 3.93 3.54 24.67
CA TYR A 100 2.85 3.37 25.64
C TYR A 100 2.73 1.95 26.17
N THR A 101 2.15 1.81 27.36
CA THR A 101 1.87 0.50 27.98
C THR A 101 0.36 0.24 28.08
N ARG A 102 -0.03 -1.00 27.83
CA ARG A 102 -1.42 -1.47 28.00
C ARG A 102 -1.47 -2.86 28.63
N ASP A 103 -2.48 -3.05 29.46
CA ASP A 103 -2.83 -4.34 30.03
C ASP A 103 -3.68 -5.16 29.04
N VAL A 104 -3.51 -6.49 29.09
CA VAL A 104 -4.27 -7.45 28.28
C VAL A 104 -5.16 -8.29 29.20
N TYR A 105 -6.45 -8.33 28.90
CA TYR A 105 -7.48 -9.04 29.66
C TYR A 105 -8.04 -10.21 28.83
N SER A 106 -8.36 -11.32 29.50
CA SER A 106 -9.14 -12.39 28.88
C SER A 106 -10.64 -12.12 29.00
N GLU A 107 -11.42 -12.73 28.11
CA GLU A 107 -12.86 -12.55 28.08
C GLU A 107 -13.50 -12.97 29.41
N GLY A 108 -14.13 -12.00 30.09
CA GLY A 108 -14.81 -12.22 31.37
C GLY A 108 -13.91 -12.21 32.61
N ASN A 109 -12.60 -11.96 32.47
CA ASN A 109 -11.68 -11.78 33.60
C ASN A 109 -11.36 -10.29 33.81
N PRO A 110 -11.69 -9.69 34.97
CA PRO A 110 -11.36 -8.29 35.24
C PRO A 110 -9.87 -8.08 35.58
N ASP A 111 -9.14 -9.14 35.92
CA ASP A 111 -7.72 -9.05 36.26
C ASP A 111 -6.86 -9.20 35.00
N PRO A 112 -5.81 -8.37 34.83
CA PRO A 112 -4.94 -8.45 33.66
C PRO A 112 -4.13 -9.75 33.67
N GLU A 113 -4.07 -10.43 32.53
CA GLU A 113 -3.26 -11.65 32.37
C GLU A 113 -1.82 -11.35 31.98
N GLY A 114 -1.60 -10.20 31.35
CA GLY A 114 -0.32 -9.74 30.87
C GLY A 114 -0.39 -8.27 30.49
N SER A 115 0.72 -7.75 29.99
CA SER A 115 0.79 -6.40 29.43
C SER A 115 1.70 -6.39 28.22
N PHE A 116 1.63 -5.32 27.45
CA PHE A 116 2.64 -4.99 26.46
C PHE A 116 3.06 -3.53 26.57
N THR A 117 4.31 -3.27 26.20
CA THR A 117 4.87 -1.93 26.04
C THR A 117 5.30 -1.76 24.59
N ILE A 118 4.83 -0.70 23.96
CA ILE A 118 5.21 -0.30 22.61
C ILE A 118 6.22 0.82 22.69
N GLU A 119 7.28 0.70 21.89
CA GLU A 119 8.20 1.75 21.52
C GLU A 119 8.17 1.85 20.00
N TYR A 120 8.19 3.06 19.43
CA TYR A 120 8.26 3.19 17.99
C TYR A 120 9.08 4.39 17.53
N GLU A 121 9.65 4.29 16.34
CA GLU A 121 10.34 5.38 15.64
C GLU A 121 9.72 5.54 14.25
N ALA A 122 9.22 6.74 13.96
CA ALA A 122 8.75 7.09 12.62
C ALA A 122 9.95 7.52 11.76
N TYR A 123 10.00 7.04 10.51
CA TYR A 123 11.02 7.38 9.55
C TYR A 123 10.42 7.56 8.15
N PHE A 124 11.01 8.42 7.32
CA PHE A 124 10.61 8.56 5.93
C PHE A 124 11.37 7.57 5.06
N VAL A 125 10.68 6.67 4.38
CA VAL A 125 11.35 5.70 3.51
C VAL A 125 11.93 6.43 2.31
N GLY A 126 13.25 6.32 2.14
CA GLY A 126 13.94 6.98 1.02
C GLY A 126 13.92 8.50 1.05
N GLY A 127 13.68 9.09 2.23
CA GLY A 127 13.50 10.54 2.37
C GLY A 127 12.25 11.08 1.66
N SER A 128 11.36 10.21 1.19
CA SER A 128 10.07 10.60 0.62
C SER A 128 9.07 10.86 1.73
N TYR A 129 8.43 12.03 1.68
CA TYR A 129 7.36 12.43 2.61
C TYR A 129 6.04 11.66 2.41
N LEU A 130 6.02 10.70 1.49
CA LEU A 130 4.83 9.96 1.05
C LEU A 130 4.74 8.55 1.58
N ILE A 131 5.85 8.05 2.15
CA ILE A 131 5.92 6.71 2.71
C ILE A 131 6.33 6.86 4.16
N ASP A 132 5.33 6.81 5.03
CA ASP A 132 5.53 6.82 6.47
C ASP A 132 5.98 5.42 6.91
N GLY A 133 7.26 5.31 7.25
CA GLY A 133 7.86 4.14 7.86
C GLY A 133 7.74 4.19 9.38
N TYR A 134 7.54 3.04 10.00
CA TYR A 134 7.54 2.89 11.46
C TYR A 134 8.36 1.67 11.83
N GLU A 135 9.38 1.88 12.65
CA GLU A 135 10.07 0.83 13.38
C GLU A 135 9.37 0.67 14.72
N ILE A 136 8.74 -0.48 14.96
CA ILE A 136 7.90 -0.75 16.13
C ILE A 136 8.53 -1.88 16.93
N THR A 137 8.80 -1.66 18.21
CA THR A 137 9.17 -2.69 19.17
C THR A 137 8.06 -2.87 20.18
N SER A 138 7.55 -4.09 20.30
CA SER A 138 6.56 -4.47 21.31
C SER A 138 7.16 -5.47 22.28
N LYS A 139 7.17 -5.14 23.57
CA LYS A 139 7.61 -6.02 24.66
C LYS A 139 6.40 -6.53 25.43
N GLY A 140 6.12 -7.83 25.35
CA GLY A 140 5.05 -8.49 26.08
C GLY A 140 5.55 -9.13 27.38
N ILE A 141 4.75 -9.00 28.45
CA ILE A 141 5.04 -9.54 29.79
C ILE A 141 3.84 -10.36 30.26
N ASP A 142 4.08 -11.62 30.65
CA ASP A 142 3.07 -12.45 31.34
C ASP A 142 3.13 -12.19 32.84
N ILE A 143 2.09 -11.56 33.40
CA ILE A 143 2.06 -11.14 34.81
C ILE A 143 2.17 -12.35 35.76
N GLY A 144 1.62 -13.51 35.36
CA GLY A 144 1.61 -14.71 36.20
C GLY A 144 3.00 -15.34 36.38
N SER A 145 3.81 -15.37 35.33
CA SER A 145 5.13 -16.02 35.31
C SER A 145 6.29 -15.03 35.39
N GLY A 146 6.07 -13.77 35.06
CA GLY A 146 7.10 -12.76 34.83
C GLY A 146 7.91 -13.00 33.54
N ALA A 147 7.47 -13.91 32.66
CA ALA A 147 8.13 -14.14 31.39
C ALA A 147 7.99 -12.93 30.46
N GLU A 148 9.08 -12.57 29.77
CA GLU A 148 9.13 -11.44 28.85
C GLU A 148 9.57 -11.90 27.46
N ARG A 149 8.99 -11.29 26.43
CA ARG A 149 9.39 -11.44 25.02
C ARG A 149 9.22 -10.12 24.30
N ALA A 150 10.01 -9.90 23.26
CA ALA A 150 9.88 -8.72 22.44
C ALA A 150 9.87 -9.07 20.95
N VAL A 151 9.08 -8.31 20.21
CA VAL A 151 8.91 -8.39 18.77
C VAL A 151 9.24 -7.03 18.19
N LYS A 152 10.08 -7.00 17.16
CA LYS A 152 10.40 -5.81 16.38
C LYS A 152 9.86 -5.97 14.97
N VAL A 153 9.16 -4.95 14.49
CA VAL A 153 8.58 -4.91 13.16
C VAL A 153 8.87 -3.57 12.50
N ASN A 154 9.32 -3.63 11.25
CA ASN A 154 9.35 -2.45 10.38
C ASN A 154 8.11 -2.50 9.50
N THR A 155 7.34 -1.41 9.52
CA THR A 155 6.17 -1.27 8.67
C THR A 155 6.21 0.01 7.87
N VAL A 156 5.54 0.02 6.73
CA VAL A 156 5.32 1.23 5.94
C VAL A 156 3.84 1.44 5.67
N TYR A 157 3.42 2.70 5.68
CA TYR A 157 2.10 3.14 5.30
C TYR A 157 2.20 3.96 4.02
N MET A 158 1.29 3.70 3.08
CA MET A 158 1.18 4.42 1.82
C MET A 158 -0.29 4.57 1.45
N ASP A 159 -0.66 5.72 0.90
CA ASP A 159 -1.96 5.94 0.28
C ASP A 159 -1.82 5.90 -1.25
N ILE A 160 -2.62 5.08 -1.92
CA ILE A 160 -2.61 5.00 -3.39
C ILE A 160 -2.94 6.35 -4.04
N TYR A 161 -3.71 7.19 -3.36
CA TYR A 161 -4.09 8.52 -3.84
C TYR A 161 -2.91 9.48 -3.97
N ASP A 162 -1.82 9.19 -3.28
CA ASP A 162 -0.58 9.94 -3.37
C ASP A 162 0.40 9.40 -4.44
N PHE A 163 -0.10 8.55 -5.35
CA PHE A 163 0.66 7.98 -6.47
C PHE A 163 -0.07 8.14 -7.79
N ILE A 164 0.73 8.29 -8.86
CA ILE A 164 0.28 7.93 -10.20
C ILE A 164 0.35 6.40 -10.27
N TYR A 165 -0.71 5.73 -10.72
CA TYR A 165 -0.86 4.28 -10.62
C TYR A 165 -1.34 3.63 -11.92
N SER A 166 -0.64 2.56 -12.32
CA SER A 166 -1.04 1.61 -13.36
C SER A 166 -1.11 0.18 -12.79
N GLY A 167 -2.30 -0.42 -12.80
CA GLY A 167 -2.52 -1.81 -12.38
C GLY A 167 -1.91 -2.87 -13.31
N GLU A 168 -1.68 -2.51 -14.57
CA GLU A 168 -1.10 -3.34 -15.60
C GLU A 168 0.29 -2.85 -16.00
N ALA A 169 1.01 -3.67 -16.78
CA ALA A 169 2.27 -3.30 -17.39
C ALA A 169 2.10 -2.05 -18.29
N MET A 170 3.16 -1.26 -18.39
CA MET A 170 3.28 -0.12 -19.31
C MET A 170 4.40 -0.39 -20.31
N GLY A 171 4.05 -0.71 -21.56
CA GLY A 171 5.01 -1.01 -22.62
C GLY A 171 5.12 0.07 -23.71
N SER A 172 5.79 -0.26 -24.82
CA SER A 172 6.09 0.63 -25.95
C SER A 172 4.87 1.25 -26.64
N GLY A 173 3.70 0.63 -26.50
CA GLY A 173 2.43 1.16 -27.01
C GLY A 173 1.70 2.09 -26.02
N GLN A 174 2.12 2.10 -24.75
CA GLN A 174 1.48 2.84 -23.66
C GLN A 174 2.29 4.06 -23.22
N ILE A 175 3.58 4.13 -23.55
CA ILE A 175 4.40 5.32 -23.38
C ILE A 175 5.04 5.65 -24.72
N ALA A 176 4.58 6.71 -25.36
CA ALA A 176 5.09 7.14 -26.66
C ALA A 176 5.74 8.54 -26.58
N GLY A 177 6.73 8.79 -27.43
CA GLY A 177 7.31 10.12 -27.63
C GLY A 177 8.14 10.65 -26.45
N GLN A 178 7.99 11.94 -26.15
CA GLN A 178 8.69 12.66 -25.07
C GLN A 178 7.80 12.74 -23.82
N THR A 179 7.39 11.59 -23.28
CA THR A 179 6.47 11.56 -22.14
C THR A 179 7.22 11.83 -20.83
N THR A 180 6.66 12.65 -19.94
CA THR A 180 7.25 12.90 -18.62
C THR A 180 6.26 12.54 -17.52
N ILE A 181 6.69 11.72 -16.58
CA ILE A 181 5.94 11.46 -15.34
C ILE A 181 6.77 12.06 -14.21
N SER A 182 6.22 13.06 -13.54
CA SER A 182 6.86 13.80 -12.47
C SER A 182 6.13 13.54 -11.17
N GLY A 183 6.68 12.69 -10.32
CA GLY A 183 6.16 12.36 -9.01
C GLY A 183 6.26 10.88 -8.66
N PRO A 184 5.56 10.46 -7.60
CA PRO A 184 5.46 9.09 -7.14
C PRO A 184 4.70 8.26 -8.16
N PHE A 185 5.25 7.10 -8.51
CA PHE A 185 4.64 6.27 -9.53
C PHE A 185 4.75 4.79 -9.21
N PHE A 186 3.62 4.12 -9.41
CA PHE A 186 3.46 2.70 -9.19
C PHE A 186 2.99 2.01 -10.47
N VAL A 187 3.65 0.90 -10.81
CA VAL A 187 3.22 0.00 -11.88
C VAL A 187 3.28 -1.45 -11.40
N ALA A 188 2.13 -2.12 -11.43
CA ALA A 188 2.00 -3.51 -10.98
C ALA A 188 2.56 -4.54 -11.99
N GLY A 189 2.85 -4.12 -13.22
CA GLY A 189 3.46 -4.95 -14.24
C GLY A 189 4.88 -4.54 -14.61
N ASN A 190 5.30 -4.93 -15.82
CA ASN A 190 6.56 -4.48 -16.40
C ASN A 190 6.49 -2.99 -16.77
N PHE A 191 7.62 -2.30 -16.65
CA PHE A 191 7.78 -0.90 -17.01
C PHE A 191 8.76 -0.76 -18.17
N GLY A 192 8.21 -0.70 -19.38
CA GLY A 192 8.95 -0.58 -20.63
C GLY A 192 9.03 0.86 -21.10
N LEU A 193 10.17 1.51 -20.85
CA LEU A 193 10.59 2.76 -21.48
C LEU A 193 11.26 2.45 -22.82
N LEU A 194 10.46 1.93 -23.74
CA LEU A 194 10.97 1.19 -24.91
C LEU A 194 11.24 2.04 -26.16
N THR A 195 10.80 3.30 -26.21
CA THR A 195 11.08 4.21 -27.32
C THR A 195 10.98 5.68 -26.89
N GLY A 196 11.90 6.52 -27.37
CA GLY A 196 11.82 7.98 -27.24
C GLY A 196 12.74 8.59 -26.18
N ASN A 197 12.30 9.74 -25.65
CA ASN A 197 12.99 10.55 -24.63
C ASN A 197 12.08 10.69 -23.41
N SER A 198 11.55 9.57 -22.92
CA SER A 198 10.62 9.60 -21.79
C SER A 198 11.39 9.77 -20.47
N ASN A 199 10.89 10.62 -19.59
CA ASN A 199 11.55 10.94 -18.32
C ASN A 199 10.64 10.61 -17.15
N PHE A 200 11.21 9.97 -16.15
CA PHE A 200 10.57 9.74 -14.87
C PHE A 200 11.33 10.53 -13.80
N ILE A 201 10.70 11.48 -13.15
CA ILE A 201 11.34 12.36 -12.15
C ILE A 201 10.47 12.48 -10.89
N GLY A 202 11.00 13.00 -9.79
CA GLY A 202 10.26 13.23 -8.54
C GLY A 202 10.24 12.01 -7.62
N GLY A 203 9.88 10.82 -8.11
CA GLY A 203 9.88 9.59 -7.32
C GLY A 203 8.99 9.63 -6.06
N PRO A 204 8.93 8.54 -5.28
CA PRO A 204 9.53 7.21 -5.50
C PRO A 204 8.97 6.47 -6.73
N LEU A 205 9.72 5.49 -7.24
CA LEU A 205 9.30 4.59 -8.32
C LEU A 205 9.12 3.16 -7.81
N PHE A 206 7.93 2.60 -8.01
CA PHE A 206 7.60 1.21 -7.68
C PHE A 206 7.28 0.42 -8.94
N VAL A 207 8.05 -0.64 -9.21
CA VAL A 207 7.84 -1.51 -10.37
C VAL A 207 7.83 -2.97 -9.93
N MET A 208 6.65 -3.59 -9.88
CA MET A 208 6.53 -5.00 -9.49
C MET A 208 7.19 -5.96 -10.50
N GLY A 209 7.18 -5.60 -11.79
CA GLY A 209 7.77 -6.39 -12.86
C GLY A 209 9.21 -5.99 -13.23
N ASP A 210 9.57 -6.24 -14.48
CA ASP A 210 10.86 -5.83 -15.05
C ASP A 210 10.82 -4.38 -15.54
N ILE A 211 11.95 -3.67 -15.47
CA ILE A 211 12.17 -2.40 -16.16
C ILE A 211 12.97 -2.65 -17.43
N GLU A 212 12.44 -2.22 -18.57
CA GLU A 212 13.15 -2.21 -19.85
C GLU A 212 13.38 -0.76 -20.29
N ILE A 213 14.65 -0.33 -20.35
CA ILE A 213 15.03 1.03 -20.74
C ILE A 213 15.79 0.97 -22.06
N THR A 214 15.32 1.69 -23.06
CA THR A 214 16.02 1.88 -24.33
C THR A 214 16.05 3.36 -24.73
N GLY A 215 16.85 3.68 -25.75
CA GLY A 215 16.91 5.04 -26.28
C GLY A 215 17.56 6.05 -25.32
N SER A 216 16.93 7.21 -25.17
CA SER A 216 17.41 8.30 -24.31
C SER A 216 16.44 8.57 -23.16
N CYS A 217 15.73 7.54 -22.70
CA CYS A 217 14.86 7.63 -21.54
C CYS A 217 15.67 7.80 -20.25
N SER A 218 15.08 8.44 -19.25
CA SER A 218 15.70 8.64 -17.94
C SER A 218 14.78 8.29 -16.77
N ILE A 219 15.38 7.83 -15.67
CA ILE A 219 14.75 7.58 -14.38
C ILE A 219 15.56 8.35 -13.33
N GLY A 220 14.94 9.34 -12.71
CA GLY A 220 15.58 10.32 -11.84
C GLY A 220 16.48 11.29 -12.60
N GLU A 221 17.12 12.19 -11.84
CA GLU A 221 18.07 13.16 -12.38
C GLU A 221 19.39 13.13 -11.59
N PRO A 222 20.54 13.53 -12.17
CA PRO A 222 21.80 13.59 -11.43
C PRO A 222 21.74 14.46 -10.18
N SER A 223 20.99 15.57 -10.24
CA SER A 223 20.79 16.50 -9.12
C SER A 223 19.66 16.09 -8.19
N ASN A 224 18.78 15.19 -8.64
CA ASN A 224 17.62 14.73 -7.89
C ASN A 224 17.35 13.25 -8.18
N PRO A 225 18.21 12.35 -7.67
CA PRO A 225 18.03 10.91 -7.82
C PRO A 225 16.79 10.45 -7.06
N ILE A 226 16.15 9.38 -7.52
CA ILE A 226 14.90 8.87 -6.92
C ILE A 226 15.12 7.62 -6.08
N VAL A 227 14.15 7.31 -5.24
CA VAL A 227 14.05 6.00 -4.58
C VAL A 227 13.42 4.99 -5.54
N LEU A 228 14.02 3.81 -5.67
CA LEU A 228 13.56 2.74 -6.56
C LEU A 228 13.22 1.47 -5.77
N PHE A 229 11.98 1.01 -5.92
CA PHE A 229 11.53 -0.31 -5.50
C PHE A 229 11.29 -1.16 -6.75
N LEU A 230 12.02 -2.26 -6.89
CA LEU A 230 11.97 -3.12 -8.08
C LEU A 230 11.80 -4.59 -7.68
N GLY A 231 10.69 -5.20 -8.11
CA GLY A 231 10.42 -6.62 -7.89
C GLY A 231 11.05 -7.53 -8.94
N GLY A 232 11.36 -6.99 -10.12
CA GLY A 232 11.96 -7.72 -11.24
C GLY A 232 13.42 -7.34 -11.52
N LYS A 233 13.75 -7.28 -12.80
CA LYS A 233 15.08 -6.99 -13.32
C LYS A 233 15.09 -5.69 -14.10
N MET A 234 16.26 -5.08 -14.23
CA MET A 234 16.48 -3.96 -15.13
C MET A 234 17.28 -4.44 -16.34
N ASN A 235 16.72 -4.28 -17.55
CA ASN A 235 17.32 -4.73 -18.81
C ASN A 235 17.79 -6.20 -18.76
N GLY A 236 16.96 -7.06 -18.15
CA GLY A 236 17.22 -8.51 -18.04
C GLY A 236 18.26 -8.93 -16.99
N SER A 237 18.82 -7.99 -16.22
CA SER A 237 19.80 -8.24 -15.16
C SER A 237 19.31 -7.75 -13.79
N ILE A 238 19.86 -8.31 -12.71
CA ILE A 238 19.63 -7.77 -11.35
C ILE A 238 20.21 -6.35 -11.32
N PHE A 239 19.45 -5.40 -10.79
CA PHE A 239 19.89 -4.01 -10.70
C PHE A 239 21.04 -3.86 -9.70
N ASP A 240 22.10 -3.14 -10.09
CA ASP A 240 23.21 -2.78 -9.23
C ASP A 240 23.17 -1.25 -8.99
N PRO A 241 22.78 -0.79 -7.79
CA PRO A 241 22.70 0.64 -7.50
C PRO A 241 24.08 1.34 -7.52
N ASN A 242 25.19 0.60 -7.43
CA ASN A 242 26.53 1.20 -7.52
C ASN A 242 26.99 1.43 -8.96
N ASN A 243 26.33 0.80 -9.92
CA ASN A 243 26.63 0.92 -11.34
C ASN A 243 25.33 0.90 -12.16
N PRO A 244 24.45 1.90 -11.96
CA PRO A 244 23.16 1.94 -12.64
C PRO A 244 23.38 2.11 -14.16
N PRO A 245 22.46 1.59 -14.99
CA PRO A 245 22.50 1.87 -16.43
C PRO A 245 22.48 3.38 -16.72
N GLY A 246 23.02 3.77 -17.87
CA GLY A 246 23.00 5.18 -18.28
C GLY A 246 21.58 5.74 -18.31
N GLY A 247 21.39 6.94 -17.77
CA GLY A 247 20.07 7.57 -17.65
C GLY A 247 19.29 7.18 -16.39
N VAL A 248 19.83 6.33 -15.52
CA VAL A 248 19.20 5.94 -14.25
C VAL A 248 19.96 6.53 -13.07
N TYR A 249 19.26 7.30 -12.24
CA TYR A 249 19.77 8.01 -11.08
C TYR A 249 18.93 7.64 -9.86
N VAL A 250 19.47 6.75 -9.03
CA VAL A 250 18.78 6.18 -7.87
C VAL A 250 19.55 6.53 -6.60
N SER A 251 18.86 7.07 -5.58
CA SER A 251 19.43 7.38 -4.27
C SER A 251 19.40 6.16 -3.35
N GLU A 252 18.29 5.43 -3.36
CA GLU A 252 18.05 4.23 -2.57
C GLU A 252 17.36 3.16 -3.40
N TYR A 253 17.75 1.91 -3.16
CA TYR A 253 17.25 0.75 -3.91
C TYR A 253 16.72 -0.32 -2.97
N TYR A 254 15.52 -0.80 -3.28
CA TYR A 254 14.86 -1.91 -2.62
C TYR A 254 14.53 -2.98 -3.67
N ASP A 255 14.95 -4.21 -3.42
CA ASP A 255 14.74 -5.39 -4.28
C ASP A 255 13.39 -6.09 -4.05
N SER A 256 12.49 -5.41 -3.35
CA SER A 256 11.14 -5.86 -3.07
C SER A 256 10.17 -4.72 -3.31
N VAL A 257 9.01 -5.07 -3.87
CA VAL A 257 7.92 -4.14 -4.11
C VAL A 257 6.71 -4.62 -3.35
N ILE A 258 6.06 -3.65 -2.75
CA ILE A 258 4.84 -3.82 -2.01
C ILE A 258 3.66 -3.78 -2.99
N GLU A 259 2.79 -4.78 -2.95
CA GLU A 259 1.61 -4.80 -3.82
C GLU A 259 0.51 -3.85 -3.31
N ILE A 260 0.31 -2.76 -4.06
CA ILE A 260 -0.80 -1.83 -3.91
C ILE A 260 -1.96 -2.30 -4.79
N ILE A 261 -3.12 -2.58 -4.18
CA ILE A 261 -4.31 -3.05 -4.90
C ILE A 261 -5.14 -1.83 -5.31
N MET A 262 -5.50 -1.76 -6.59
CA MET A 262 -6.38 -0.71 -7.09
C MET A 262 -7.75 -0.71 -6.37
N PRO A 263 -8.31 0.47 -6.03
CA PRO A 263 -9.67 0.57 -5.53
C PRO A 263 -10.68 -0.02 -6.51
N ILE A 264 -11.67 -0.74 -5.98
CA ILE A 264 -12.74 -1.36 -6.78
C ILE A 264 -13.86 -0.34 -6.96
N ILE A 265 -14.13 0.03 -8.21
CA ILE A 265 -15.26 0.89 -8.59
C ILE A 265 -16.38 -0.01 -9.10
N ASP A 266 -17.14 -0.60 -8.19
CA ASP A 266 -18.28 -1.46 -8.50
C ASP A 266 -19.61 -0.81 -8.10
N ASP A 267 -20.71 -1.55 -8.34
CA ASP A 267 -22.05 -1.07 -7.99
C ASP A 267 -22.23 -0.92 -6.47
N ASN A 268 -21.48 -1.68 -5.65
CA ASN A 268 -21.56 -1.54 -4.20
C ASN A 268 -20.96 -0.20 -3.75
N TYR A 269 -19.80 0.16 -4.29
CA TYR A 269 -19.20 1.47 -4.09
C TYR A 269 -20.16 2.59 -4.51
N ILE A 270 -20.66 2.55 -5.75
CA ILE A 270 -21.58 3.58 -6.26
C ILE A 270 -22.82 3.71 -5.38
N ASN A 271 -23.43 2.58 -5.00
CA ASN A 271 -24.61 2.58 -4.11
C ASN A 271 -24.29 3.13 -2.71
N SER A 272 -23.07 2.94 -2.21
CA SER A 272 -22.63 3.50 -0.92
C SER A 272 -22.50 5.04 -0.97
N VAL A 273 -22.03 5.58 -2.10
CA VAL A 273 -21.96 7.03 -2.34
C VAL A 273 -23.37 7.61 -2.44
N VAL A 274 -24.26 6.97 -3.20
CA VAL A 274 -25.69 7.36 -3.28
C VAL A 274 -26.37 7.30 -1.91
N ALA A 275 -26.15 6.23 -1.14
CA ALA A 275 -26.72 6.08 0.20
C ALA A 275 -26.22 7.15 1.19
N SER A 276 -25.08 7.78 0.90
CA SER A 276 -24.50 8.87 1.71
C SER A 276 -25.04 10.25 1.34
N GLY A 277 -25.97 10.36 0.38
CA GLY A 277 -26.68 11.60 0.06
C GLY A 277 -26.29 12.25 -1.28
N ALA A 278 -25.53 11.56 -2.14
CA ALA A 278 -25.06 12.13 -3.40
C ALA A 278 -26.17 12.66 -4.32
N LEU A 279 -25.85 13.71 -5.09
CA LEU A 279 -26.68 14.15 -6.22
C LEU A 279 -26.71 13.08 -7.31
N VAL A 280 -27.89 12.56 -7.65
CA VAL A 280 -28.04 11.49 -8.65
C VAL A 280 -28.59 12.03 -9.96
N ILE A 281 -27.85 11.77 -11.04
CA ILE A 281 -28.20 12.12 -12.42
C ILE A 281 -28.45 10.83 -13.20
N ASN A 282 -29.68 10.65 -13.72
CA ASN A 282 -30.06 9.47 -14.48
C ASN A 282 -29.84 9.68 -15.98
N GLY A 283 -28.86 8.99 -16.56
CA GLY A 283 -28.48 9.13 -17.97
C GLY A 283 -27.15 9.85 -18.13
N ASN A 284 -26.84 10.22 -19.38
CA ASN A 284 -25.57 10.88 -19.72
C ASN A 284 -25.60 12.36 -19.29
N LEU A 285 -24.47 12.84 -18.80
CA LEU A 285 -24.23 14.23 -18.42
C LEU A 285 -23.30 14.89 -19.42
N SER A 286 -23.69 16.07 -19.90
CA SER A 286 -22.83 16.94 -20.71
C SER A 286 -22.48 18.20 -19.92
N ILE A 287 -21.19 18.45 -19.74
CA ILE A 287 -20.63 19.64 -19.07
C ILE A 287 -19.99 20.50 -20.15
N ASN A 288 -20.81 21.33 -20.79
CA ASN A 288 -20.42 22.30 -21.80
C ASN A 288 -21.33 23.53 -21.69
N GLU A 289 -20.92 24.65 -22.30
CA GLU A 289 -21.77 25.85 -22.37
C GLU A 289 -22.93 25.68 -23.38
N TYR A 290 -22.84 24.71 -24.29
CA TYR A 290 -23.78 24.51 -25.40
C TYR A 290 -24.47 23.15 -25.35
N ASP A 291 -25.80 23.17 -25.37
CA ASP A 291 -26.63 21.95 -25.34
C ASP A 291 -26.42 21.08 -26.59
N GLU A 292 -25.75 19.95 -26.45
CA GLU A 292 -25.59 18.91 -27.48
C GLU A 292 -26.57 17.73 -27.30
N GLY A 293 -27.55 17.84 -26.40
CA GLY A 293 -28.52 16.80 -26.08
C GLY A 293 -28.06 15.88 -24.95
N GLY A 294 -28.91 15.72 -23.93
CA GLY A 294 -28.60 14.99 -22.70
C GLY A 294 -29.11 15.77 -21.49
N ILE A 295 -28.71 15.39 -20.28
CA ILE A 295 -28.86 16.28 -19.12
C ILE A 295 -27.67 17.25 -19.17
N THR A 296 -27.96 18.55 -19.20
CA THR A 296 -26.94 19.59 -19.11
C THR A 296 -26.82 20.08 -17.67
N VAL A 297 -25.69 20.71 -17.33
CA VAL A 297 -25.49 21.31 -15.99
C VAL A 297 -26.58 22.32 -15.63
N ASN A 298 -27.14 23.04 -16.61
CA ASN A 298 -28.19 24.04 -16.38
C ASN A 298 -29.56 23.43 -16.04
N ASP A 299 -29.73 22.12 -16.26
CA ASP A 299 -30.96 21.39 -15.89
C ASP A 299 -30.96 20.94 -14.41
N LEU A 300 -29.84 21.14 -13.70
CA LEU A 300 -29.64 20.69 -12.32
C LEU A 300 -30.03 21.78 -11.30
N PRO A 301 -30.41 21.41 -10.06
CA PRO A 301 -30.76 22.37 -9.03
C PRO A 301 -29.55 23.26 -8.66
N PRO A 302 -29.78 24.56 -8.40
CA PRO A 302 -28.71 25.48 -8.00
C PRO A 302 -28.23 25.20 -6.56
N PRO A 303 -27.05 25.72 -6.17
CA PRO A 303 -26.45 25.50 -4.84
C PRO A 303 -27.33 25.90 -3.65
N SER A 304 -28.31 26.79 -3.85
CA SER A 304 -29.22 27.22 -2.78
C SER A 304 -30.24 26.15 -2.36
N GLU A 305 -30.37 25.07 -3.11
CA GLU A 305 -31.42 24.06 -2.92
C GLU A 305 -30.92 22.71 -2.42
N VAL A 306 -29.62 22.43 -2.58
CA VAL A 306 -29.01 21.12 -2.30
C VAL A 306 -27.58 21.28 -1.77
N ASP A 307 -27.16 20.36 -0.92
CA ASP A 307 -25.79 20.36 -0.36
C ASP A 307 -24.75 19.94 -1.42
N ASP A 308 -25.11 18.96 -2.27
CA ASP A 308 -24.30 18.47 -3.38
C ASP A 308 -24.83 19.05 -4.70
N TYR A 309 -23.98 19.75 -5.46
CA TYR A 309 -24.40 20.49 -6.64
C TYR A 309 -23.35 20.53 -7.74
N LEU A 310 -23.84 20.79 -8.97
CA LEU A 310 -23.06 21.04 -10.17
C LEU A 310 -23.80 22.12 -10.97
N TRP A 311 -23.21 23.31 -11.11
CA TRP A 311 -23.91 24.48 -11.65
C TRP A 311 -22.95 25.48 -12.32
N TYR A 312 -23.36 26.13 -13.41
CA TYR A 312 -22.60 27.26 -13.97
C TYR A 312 -23.04 28.59 -13.36
N ASN A 313 -22.12 29.28 -12.69
CA ASN A 313 -22.44 30.61 -12.17
C ASN A 313 -22.55 31.67 -13.28
N GLY A 314 -23.00 32.87 -12.91
CA GLY A 314 -23.20 33.97 -13.87
C GLY A 314 -21.93 34.44 -14.60
N SER A 315 -20.74 33.98 -14.19
CA SER A 315 -19.45 34.26 -14.81
C SER A 315 -18.95 33.11 -15.71
N GLY A 316 -19.73 32.04 -15.87
CA GLY A 316 -19.33 30.86 -16.66
C GLY A 316 -18.37 29.90 -15.93
N ILE A 317 -18.20 30.04 -14.61
CA ILE A 317 -17.41 29.10 -13.81
C ILE A 317 -18.32 27.96 -13.36
N LEU A 318 -17.85 26.72 -13.54
CA LEU A 318 -18.51 25.52 -13.03
C LEU A 318 -18.31 25.42 -11.51
N GLU A 319 -19.32 25.79 -10.74
CA GLU A 319 -19.34 25.56 -9.31
C GLU A 319 -19.76 24.11 -9.02
N ILE A 320 -18.95 23.41 -8.24
CA ILE A 320 -19.15 21.99 -7.95
C ILE A 320 -18.86 21.69 -6.49
N ASN A 321 -19.72 20.91 -5.84
CA ASN A 321 -19.55 20.52 -4.44
C ASN A 321 -20.12 19.13 -4.17
N GLY A 322 -19.42 18.37 -3.30
CA GLY A 322 -19.95 17.15 -2.70
C GLY A 322 -19.81 15.91 -3.58
N ASN A 323 -20.76 14.98 -3.48
CA ASN A 323 -20.74 13.73 -4.24
C ASN A 323 -21.81 13.77 -5.35
N ILE A 324 -21.41 13.54 -6.60
CA ILE A 324 -22.30 13.54 -7.76
C ILE A 324 -22.15 12.21 -8.48
N VAL A 325 -23.26 11.49 -8.68
CA VAL A 325 -23.30 10.19 -9.34
C VAL A 325 -24.11 10.28 -10.63
N VAL A 326 -23.48 9.93 -11.75
CA VAL A 326 -24.06 9.90 -13.09
C VAL A 326 -24.22 8.46 -13.55
N TYR A 327 -25.48 8.03 -13.73
CA TYR A 327 -25.83 6.73 -14.30
C TYR A 327 -25.79 6.75 -15.84
N GLY A 328 -24.62 7.08 -16.38
CA GLY A 328 -24.34 7.17 -17.81
C GLY A 328 -22.90 7.60 -18.05
N ASP A 329 -22.61 8.04 -19.27
CA ASP A 329 -21.34 8.67 -19.62
C ASP A 329 -21.33 10.15 -19.19
N ILE A 330 -20.14 10.69 -18.93
CA ILE A 330 -19.92 12.12 -18.71
C ILE A 330 -19.04 12.64 -19.84
N THR A 331 -19.47 13.70 -20.50
CA THR A 331 -18.66 14.43 -21.48
C THR A 331 -18.39 15.84 -20.95
N ILE A 332 -17.12 16.22 -20.89
CA ILE A 332 -16.66 17.53 -20.42
C ILE A 332 -16.04 18.27 -21.61
N GLY A 333 -16.69 19.37 -22.01
CA GLY A 333 -16.29 20.18 -23.16
C GLY A 333 -17.04 19.84 -24.46
N GLY A 334 -16.49 20.33 -25.57
CA GLY A 334 -17.05 20.08 -26.91
C GLY A 334 -16.53 20.99 -28.03
N HIS A 335 -15.99 22.18 -27.74
CA HIS A 335 -15.62 23.17 -28.77
C HIS A 335 -14.48 24.15 -28.40
N MET A 336 -13.26 23.67 -28.15
CA MET A 336 -12.08 24.54 -27.85
C MET A 336 -12.28 25.47 -26.64
N GLU A 337 -12.96 24.98 -25.62
CA GLU A 337 -13.26 25.77 -24.42
C GLU A 337 -12.32 25.40 -23.27
N THR A 338 -12.16 26.33 -22.34
CA THR A 338 -11.58 26.04 -21.03
C THR A 338 -12.73 25.99 -20.04
N ILE A 339 -13.01 24.82 -19.49
CA ILE A 339 -13.93 24.66 -18.37
C ILE A 339 -13.17 25.00 -17.10
N ARG A 340 -13.48 26.18 -16.55
CA ARG A 340 -12.99 26.60 -15.23
C ARG A 340 -13.95 26.10 -14.17
N TYR A 341 -13.45 25.47 -13.13
CA TYR A 341 -14.27 25.01 -12.01
C TYR A 341 -13.88 25.64 -10.68
N SER A 342 -14.80 25.65 -9.71
CA SER A 342 -14.49 26.00 -8.33
C SER A 342 -15.27 25.13 -7.35
N GLY A 343 -14.62 24.76 -6.25
CA GLY A 343 -15.11 23.88 -5.21
C GLY A 343 -14.52 22.47 -5.27
N LYS A 344 -15.02 21.61 -4.38
CA LYS A 344 -14.52 20.24 -4.20
C LYS A 344 -15.61 19.21 -4.41
N ALA A 345 -15.36 18.25 -5.30
CA ALA A 345 -16.33 17.19 -5.52
C ALA A 345 -15.75 15.88 -6.02
N ASN A 346 -16.50 14.80 -5.76
CA ASN A 346 -16.37 13.53 -6.44
C ASN A 346 -17.43 13.47 -7.55
N LEU A 347 -16.98 13.42 -8.80
CA LEU A 347 -17.85 13.24 -9.96
C LEU A 347 -17.72 11.80 -10.47
N VAL A 348 -18.71 10.98 -10.12
CA VAL A 348 -18.71 9.53 -10.30
C VAL A 348 -19.57 9.14 -11.51
N SER A 349 -18.99 8.41 -12.46
CA SER A 349 -19.64 7.91 -13.67
C SER A 349 -19.74 6.39 -13.63
N THR A 350 -20.94 5.85 -13.93
CA THR A 350 -21.10 4.41 -14.20
C THR A 350 -20.65 4.02 -15.61
N GLY A 351 -20.53 5.01 -16.51
CA GLY A 351 -20.04 4.89 -17.87
C GLY A 351 -18.58 5.28 -18.00
N ASN A 352 -18.24 5.96 -19.09
CA ASN A 352 -16.95 6.60 -19.31
C ASN A 352 -16.99 8.07 -18.87
N ILE A 353 -15.80 8.67 -18.73
CA ILE A 353 -15.64 10.13 -18.66
C ILE A 353 -14.78 10.54 -19.84
N ILE A 354 -15.29 11.44 -20.68
CA ILE A 354 -14.61 11.94 -21.87
C ILE A 354 -14.33 13.42 -21.65
N ILE A 355 -13.07 13.82 -21.79
CA ILE A 355 -12.63 15.21 -21.62
C ILE A 355 -12.09 15.71 -22.95
N ASP A 356 -12.87 16.56 -23.61
CA ASP A 356 -12.59 17.08 -24.96
C ASP A 356 -12.04 18.52 -24.94
N SER A 357 -11.85 19.10 -23.75
CA SER A 357 -11.53 20.50 -23.52
C SER A 357 -10.68 20.69 -22.27
N GLN A 358 -10.03 21.86 -22.12
CA GLN A 358 -9.19 22.11 -20.94
C GLN A 358 -10.07 22.15 -19.69
N LEU A 359 -9.72 21.42 -18.64
CA LEU A 359 -10.45 21.36 -17.36
C LEU A 359 -9.52 21.77 -16.23
N ILE A 360 -9.67 22.99 -15.72
CA ILE A 360 -8.75 23.56 -14.72
C ILE A 360 -9.51 24.30 -13.62
N PRO A 361 -8.96 24.41 -12.41
CA PRO A 361 -9.57 25.24 -11.37
C PRO A 361 -9.61 26.70 -11.82
N ASN A 362 -10.53 27.46 -11.24
CA ASN A 362 -10.66 28.88 -11.50
C ASN A 362 -9.39 29.64 -11.06
N GLY A 363 -8.73 29.16 -9.99
CA GLY A 363 -7.41 29.60 -9.55
C GLY A 363 -6.47 28.44 -9.24
N PHE A 364 -5.20 28.53 -9.67
CA PHE A 364 -4.18 27.52 -9.35
C PHE A 364 -3.49 27.72 -7.99
N ILE A 365 -3.66 28.90 -7.38
CA ILE A 365 -3.07 29.21 -6.07
C ILE A 365 -3.65 28.29 -5.00
N ASP A 366 -4.92 27.94 -5.16
CA ASP A 366 -5.69 27.21 -4.16
C ASP A 366 -5.88 25.73 -4.54
N PHE A 367 -5.20 25.25 -5.61
CA PHE A 367 -5.21 23.83 -6.00
C PHE A 367 -4.10 23.07 -5.28
N PRO A 368 -4.38 21.91 -4.65
CA PRO A 368 -5.65 21.18 -4.60
C PRO A 368 -6.49 21.45 -3.31
N GLU A 369 -6.11 22.46 -2.52
CA GLU A 369 -6.66 22.71 -1.17
C GLU A 369 -8.10 23.22 -1.12
N ASP A 370 -8.55 24.05 -2.05
CA ASP A 370 -9.91 24.60 -2.09
C ASP A 370 -10.67 24.18 -3.36
N ASP A 371 -9.97 24.04 -4.48
CA ASP A 371 -10.54 23.61 -5.75
C ASP A 371 -9.96 22.23 -6.12
N LEU A 372 -10.80 21.19 -6.14
CA LEU A 372 -10.40 19.85 -6.57
C LEU A 372 -11.59 19.03 -7.05
N ILE A 373 -11.54 18.57 -8.30
CA ILE A 373 -12.47 17.55 -8.80
C ILE A 373 -11.76 16.20 -8.86
N ALA A 374 -12.36 15.19 -8.22
CA ALA A 374 -12.05 13.79 -8.47
C ALA A 374 -13.00 13.22 -9.52
N LEU A 375 -12.47 12.88 -10.69
CA LEU A 375 -13.19 12.24 -11.78
C LEU A 375 -13.08 10.73 -11.62
N ILE A 376 -14.20 10.07 -11.34
CA ILE A 376 -14.23 8.66 -10.94
C ILE A 376 -15.08 7.90 -11.94
N SER A 377 -14.47 7.04 -12.74
CA SER A 377 -15.15 6.27 -13.78
C SER A 377 -15.10 4.78 -13.47
N LYS A 378 -16.26 4.10 -13.52
CA LYS A 378 -16.29 2.63 -13.47
C LYS A 378 -15.54 2.01 -14.65
N ASN A 379 -15.51 2.70 -15.79
CA ASN A 379 -14.87 2.23 -17.02
C ASN A 379 -13.61 3.06 -17.33
N ASN A 380 -13.64 3.85 -18.40
CA ASN A 380 -12.50 4.61 -18.87
C ASN A 380 -12.61 6.10 -18.53
N ILE A 381 -11.45 6.75 -18.47
CA ILE A 381 -11.31 8.20 -18.56
C ILE A 381 -10.47 8.49 -19.81
N ASP A 382 -11.07 9.13 -20.80
CA ASP A 382 -10.43 9.42 -22.08
C ASP A 382 -10.20 10.94 -22.20
N LEU A 383 -8.94 11.36 -22.31
CA LEU A 383 -8.54 12.75 -22.46
C LEU A 383 -8.22 13.01 -23.93
N PHE A 384 -9.22 13.49 -24.68
CA PHE A 384 -9.10 13.86 -26.09
C PHE A 384 -9.03 15.37 -26.22
N LEU A 385 -7.99 15.97 -25.64
CA LEU A 385 -7.80 17.41 -25.70
C LEU A 385 -7.54 17.83 -27.14
N THR A 386 -8.61 18.28 -27.80
CA THR A 386 -8.53 18.80 -29.15
C THR A 386 -7.97 20.22 -29.05
N ASN A 387 -6.75 20.40 -29.56
CA ASN A 387 -5.94 21.64 -29.59
C ASN A 387 -4.98 21.83 -28.38
N GLU A 388 -3.83 22.43 -28.68
CA GLU A 388 -2.68 22.68 -27.78
C GLU A 388 -2.98 23.70 -26.66
N PHE A 389 -4.07 23.53 -25.91
CA PHE A 389 -4.35 24.36 -24.75
C PHE A 389 -3.60 23.80 -23.53
N GLY A 390 -2.83 24.68 -22.89
CA GLY A 390 -1.91 24.30 -21.84
C GLY A 390 -0.60 23.70 -22.35
N GLY A 391 0.28 23.32 -21.42
CA GLY A 391 1.60 22.80 -21.76
C GLY A 391 2.62 22.87 -20.64
N THR A 392 2.22 23.30 -19.45
CA THR A 392 3.13 23.46 -18.32
C THR A 392 2.44 23.04 -17.04
N TYR A 393 3.21 22.89 -15.97
CA TYR A 393 2.69 22.68 -14.62
C TYR A 393 1.65 23.74 -14.19
N ASN A 394 1.84 25.02 -14.55
CA ASN A 394 0.95 26.12 -14.16
C ASN A 394 -0.20 26.37 -15.13
N ASP A 395 -0.24 25.65 -16.25
CA ASP A 395 -1.30 25.71 -17.25
C ASP A 395 -1.43 24.32 -17.89
N PRO A 396 -1.89 23.31 -17.13
CA PRO A 396 -2.13 21.96 -17.62
C PRO A 396 -3.39 21.93 -18.50
N GLY A 397 -3.52 20.88 -19.30
CA GLY A 397 -4.77 20.58 -20.01
C GLY A 397 -5.86 20.09 -19.05
N VAL A 398 -5.49 19.31 -18.04
CA VAL A 398 -6.40 18.85 -16.98
C VAL A 398 -5.73 19.01 -15.63
N ALA A 399 -6.42 19.65 -14.68
CA ALA A 399 -6.05 19.69 -13.27
C ALA A 399 -7.11 18.99 -12.43
N ALA A 400 -6.88 17.73 -12.08
CA ALA A 400 -7.87 16.87 -11.40
C ALA A 400 -7.22 15.62 -10.80
N MET A 401 -7.96 14.94 -9.92
CA MET A 401 -7.70 13.55 -9.56
C MET A 401 -8.46 12.63 -10.53
N LEU A 402 -7.77 11.75 -11.25
CA LEU A 402 -8.38 10.81 -12.21
C LEU A 402 -8.38 9.40 -11.61
N ILE A 403 -9.54 8.75 -11.52
CA ILE A 403 -9.68 7.40 -10.99
C ILE A 403 -10.53 6.57 -11.96
N ALA A 404 -9.91 5.65 -12.71
CA ALA A 404 -10.59 4.83 -13.71
C ALA A 404 -10.53 3.34 -13.34
N GLY A 405 -11.68 2.67 -13.34
CA GLY A 405 -11.77 1.24 -13.06
C GLY A 405 -11.10 0.37 -14.12
N ASN A 406 -10.98 0.87 -15.35
CA ASN A 406 -10.31 0.17 -16.44
C ASN A 406 -9.10 0.93 -16.98
N LYS A 407 -9.28 2.10 -17.59
CA LYS A 407 -8.18 2.76 -18.31
C LYS A 407 -8.26 4.28 -18.23
N THR A 408 -7.11 4.92 -18.05
CA THR A 408 -6.93 6.33 -18.38
C THR A 408 -6.12 6.43 -19.67
N GLU A 409 -6.70 7.03 -20.71
CA GLU A 409 -6.03 7.24 -22.00
C GLU A 409 -5.88 8.73 -22.30
N THR A 410 -4.70 9.13 -22.78
CA THR A 410 -4.43 10.51 -23.19
C THR A 410 -4.15 10.61 -24.68
N SER A 411 -4.62 11.69 -25.30
CA SER A 411 -4.17 12.10 -26.62
C SER A 411 -2.73 12.63 -26.59
N THR A 412 -2.14 12.82 -27.77
CA THR A 412 -0.84 13.49 -27.93
C THR A 412 -0.86 14.91 -27.32
N ASN A 413 0.26 15.34 -26.73
CA ASN A 413 0.46 16.64 -26.09
C ASN A 413 -0.52 16.93 -24.93
N THR A 414 -0.88 15.91 -24.15
CA THR A 414 -1.74 16.08 -22.97
C THR A 414 -0.92 16.41 -21.74
N PHE A 415 -1.34 17.42 -20.96
CA PHE A 415 -0.67 17.81 -19.71
C PHE A 415 -1.66 17.67 -18.55
N ILE A 416 -1.29 16.89 -17.55
CA ILE A 416 -2.12 16.61 -16.37
C ILE A 416 -1.38 17.15 -15.14
N ARG A 417 -2.07 17.90 -14.28
CA ARG A 417 -1.63 18.23 -12.92
C ARG A 417 -2.60 17.57 -11.94
N GLY A 418 -2.11 16.88 -10.92
CA GLY A 418 -2.95 16.11 -10.01
C GLY A 418 -2.47 14.67 -9.92
N SER A 419 -3.34 13.68 -10.06
CA SER A 419 -2.89 12.28 -10.13
C SER A 419 -3.82 11.44 -11.01
N SER A 420 -3.36 10.25 -11.38
CA SER A 420 -4.13 9.29 -12.17
C SER A 420 -3.95 7.88 -11.62
N ILE A 421 -5.05 7.25 -11.23
CA ILE A 421 -5.14 5.85 -10.82
C ILE A 421 -5.99 5.11 -11.84
N SER A 422 -5.42 4.09 -12.47
CA SER A 422 -6.16 3.26 -13.42
C SER A 422 -5.58 1.85 -13.51
N ASN A 423 -6.39 0.89 -13.96
CA ASN A 423 -5.86 -0.45 -14.25
C ASN A 423 -4.87 -0.39 -15.42
N ALA A 424 -5.18 0.35 -16.49
CA ALA A 424 -4.24 0.63 -17.58
C ALA A 424 -4.04 2.13 -17.79
N LEU A 425 -2.79 2.59 -17.74
CA LEU A 425 -2.43 3.96 -18.12
C LEU A 425 -1.87 3.97 -19.55
N VAL A 426 -2.52 4.67 -20.47
CA VAL A 426 -2.13 4.74 -21.89
C VAL A 426 -1.84 6.19 -22.25
N LEU A 427 -0.56 6.50 -22.47
CA LEU A 427 -0.09 7.86 -22.67
C LEU A 427 0.20 8.13 -24.15
N GLY A 428 -0.53 9.09 -24.72
CA GLY A 428 -0.25 9.66 -26.02
C GLY A 428 1.13 10.30 -26.08
N GLN A 429 1.60 10.61 -27.30
CA GLN A 429 2.94 11.19 -27.48
C GLN A 429 3.10 12.51 -26.73
N ASN A 430 4.24 12.72 -26.08
CA ASN A 430 4.55 13.94 -25.34
C ASN A 430 3.56 14.27 -24.22
N THR A 431 2.95 13.24 -23.61
CA THR A 431 2.10 13.45 -22.45
C THR A 431 2.96 13.81 -21.24
N GLN A 432 2.51 14.75 -20.41
CA GLN A 432 3.16 15.06 -19.14
C GLN A 432 2.17 14.92 -17.99
N ILE A 433 2.55 14.16 -16.97
CA ILE A 433 1.78 14.04 -15.73
C ILE A 433 2.64 14.63 -14.61
N TYR A 434 2.14 15.68 -14.00
CA TYR A 434 2.70 16.27 -12.80
C TYR A 434 1.85 15.86 -11.62
N TYR A 435 2.43 15.05 -10.74
CA TYR A 435 1.83 14.74 -9.46
C TYR A 435 1.63 16.02 -8.65
N GLU A 436 0.45 16.18 -8.05
CA GLU A 436 0.20 17.24 -7.08
C GLU A 436 0.39 16.72 -5.65
N GLU A 437 1.33 17.32 -4.93
CA GLU A 437 1.69 16.92 -3.58
C GLU A 437 0.50 17.01 -2.60
N GLY A 438 0.26 15.91 -1.88
CA GLY A 438 -0.77 15.83 -0.84
C GLY A 438 -2.19 15.77 -1.38
N ILE A 439 -2.38 15.55 -2.69
CA ILE A 439 -3.71 15.47 -3.31
C ILE A 439 -4.61 14.43 -2.63
N GLY A 440 -4.07 13.29 -2.17
CA GLY A 440 -4.84 12.28 -1.45
C GLY A 440 -5.47 12.78 -0.15
N LYS A 441 -4.80 13.69 0.56
CA LYS A 441 -5.24 14.24 1.86
C LYS A 441 -6.39 15.24 1.74
N VAL A 442 -6.60 15.80 0.56
CA VAL A 442 -7.60 16.85 0.30
C VAL A 442 -8.82 16.36 -0.48
N LEU A 443 -8.87 15.05 -0.80
CA LEU A 443 -10.00 14.41 -1.46
C LEU A 443 -11.28 14.52 -0.63
N VAL A 444 -12.41 14.67 -1.33
CA VAL A 444 -13.74 14.69 -0.71
C VAL A 444 -14.08 13.29 -0.20
N THR A 445 -14.75 13.21 0.95
CA THR A 445 -15.29 11.94 1.46
C THR A 445 -16.18 11.28 0.42
N GLY A 446 -15.99 9.99 0.15
CA GLY A 446 -16.77 9.25 -0.83
C GLY A 446 -15.98 8.78 -2.05
N VAL A 447 -14.67 9.03 -2.13
CA VAL A 447 -13.79 8.31 -3.06
C VAL A 447 -13.78 6.81 -2.73
N PRO A 448 -13.48 5.92 -3.70
CA PRO A 448 -13.40 4.48 -3.46
C PRO A 448 -12.52 4.15 -2.25
N GLY A 449 -13.00 3.29 -1.36
CA GLY A 449 -12.20 2.91 -0.20
C GLY A 449 -10.90 2.22 -0.63
N PHE A 450 -9.76 2.81 -0.32
CA PHE A 450 -8.50 2.10 -0.27
C PHE A 450 -8.26 1.73 1.20
N ASN A 451 -8.06 0.44 1.46
CA ASN A 451 -7.50 0.05 2.75
C ASN A 451 -6.04 0.47 2.71
N GLY A 452 -5.70 1.66 3.25
CA GLY A 452 -4.32 2.05 3.53
C GLY A 452 -3.60 0.84 4.10
N LYS A 453 -2.69 0.27 3.31
CA LYS A 453 -2.09 -1.01 3.67
C LYS A 453 -0.84 -0.71 4.49
N ILE A 454 -0.85 -1.23 5.70
CA ILE A 454 0.32 -1.32 6.57
C ILE A 454 1.08 -2.57 6.13
N PHE A 455 2.28 -2.38 5.60
CA PHE A 455 3.09 -3.48 5.08
C PHE A 455 4.24 -3.79 6.01
N VAL A 456 4.29 -5.03 6.48
CA VAL A 456 5.40 -5.55 7.29
C VAL A 456 6.58 -5.86 6.40
N LEU A 457 7.61 -5.03 6.48
CA LEU A 457 8.89 -5.25 5.77
C LEU A 457 9.72 -6.34 6.45
N ASN A 458 9.72 -6.35 7.78
CA ASN A 458 10.46 -7.32 8.58
C ASN A 458 9.70 -7.62 9.87
N TRP A 459 9.69 -8.89 10.28
CA TRP A 459 9.26 -9.32 11.59
C TRP A 459 10.39 -10.11 12.23
N GLN A 460 10.79 -9.70 13.42
CA GLN A 460 11.85 -10.38 14.16
C GLN A 460 11.49 -10.41 15.64
N GLU A 461 11.50 -11.59 16.26
CA GLU A 461 11.58 -11.61 17.72
C GLU A 461 13.01 -11.26 18.16
N ILE A 462 13.10 -10.41 19.18
CA ILE A 462 14.36 -9.95 19.75
C ILE A 462 14.49 -10.42 21.19
N ILE A 463 15.74 -10.65 21.60
CA ILE A 463 16.05 -11.05 22.98
C ILE A 463 15.94 -9.80 23.85
N VAL A 464 15.09 -9.86 24.88
CA VAL A 464 15.06 -8.86 25.94
C VAL A 464 16.29 -9.10 26.82
N GLU A 465 17.23 -8.14 26.84
CA GLU A 465 18.45 -8.22 27.65
C GLU A 465 18.20 -8.04 29.15
#